data_AF-A0A349K110-F1
#
_entry.id   AF-A0A349K110-F1
#
_cell.length_a   1.000
_cell.length_b   1.000
_cell.length_c   1.000
_cell.angle_alpha   90.00
_cell.angle_beta   90.00
_cell.angle_gamma   90.00
#
_symmetry.space_group_name_H-M   'P 1'
#
loop_
_entity.id
_entity.type
_entity.pdbx_description
1 polymer ?
#
loop_
_entity_poly.entity_id
_entity_poly.type
_entity_poly.pdbx_seq_one_letter_code
_entity_poly.pdbx_strand_id
1 'polypeptide(L)'
;MSFLLESFWILCTYGAKCSGCGLALSSLLVMWGSRRVRWGARMVVPGAASLVLWLGLFLGVESGYNSWQSIPDPPSEAFSDTGGPFFILFLGWLPSLVLLGIGHLLLRHCWQKLKPPVRPPDLPPAKG
;
A
#
# COMPACT_ATOMS: atom_id res chain seq x y z
N MET A 1 0.13 -27.98 7.07
CA MET A 1 -0.31 -26.58 6.93
C MET A 1 0.30 -26.06 5.64
N SER A 2 -0.42 -25.33 4.79
CA SER A 2 0.17 -24.83 3.53
C SER A 2 1.24 -23.78 3.83
N PHE A 3 2.39 -23.86 3.15
CA PHE A 3 3.54 -22.98 3.33
C PHE A 3 3.20 -21.47 3.33
N LEU A 4 2.23 -21.08 2.49
CA LEU A 4 1.71 -19.71 2.42
C LEU A 4 1.04 -19.26 3.72
N LEU A 5 0.32 -20.16 4.38
CA LEU A 5 -0.38 -19.87 5.63
C LEU A 5 0.62 -19.64 6.77
N GLU A 6 1.71 -20.39 6.76
CA GLU A 6 2.79 -20.30 7.74
C GLU A 6 3.60 -19.01 7.55
N SER A 7 3.92 -18.67 6.31
CA SER A 7 4.54 -17.39 5.96
C SER A 7 3.63 -16.20 6.34
N PHE A 8 2.33 -16.31 6.07
CA PHE A 8 1.35 -15.28 6.44
C PHE A 8 1.23 -15.15 7.96
N TRP A 9 1.22 -16.28 8.68
CA TRP A 9 1.21 -16.30 10.14
C TRP A 9 2.45 -15.63 10.73
N ILE A 10 3.65 -15.96 10.24
CA ILE A 10 4.92 -15.35 10.67
C ILE A 10 4.94 -13.85 10.37
N LEU A 11 4.45 -13.44 9.20
CA LEU A 11 4.32 -12.04 8.84
C LEU A 11 3.35 -11.29 9.77
N CYS A 12 2.22 -11.91 10.12
CA CYS A 12 1.22 -11.32 11.01
C CYS A 12 1.63 -11.31 12.49
N THR A 13 2.51 -12.21 12.92
CA THR A 13 2.95 -12.31 14.31
C THR A 13 4.22 -11.51 14.58
N TYR A 14 5.23 -11.66 13.72
CA TYR A 14 6.55 -11.07 13.93
C TYR A 14 6.83 -9.89 12.99
N GLY A 15 6.30 -9.92 11.76
CA GLY A 15 6.50 -8.89 10.74
C GLY A 15 5.47 -7.75 10.72
N ALA A 16 4.49 -7.77 11.63
CA ALA A 16 3.31 -6.90 11.56
C ALA A 16 3.65 -5.42 11.75
N LYS A 17 4.68 -5.09 12.52
CA LYS A 17 5.10 -3.70 12.76
C LYS A 17 5.56 -3.05 11.44
N CYS A 18 6.50 -3.68 10.73
CA CYS A 18 7.02 -3.16 9.46
C CYS A 18 5.94 -3.15 8.36
N SER A 19 5.17 -4.23 8.24
CA SER A 19 4.09 -4.35 7.25
C SER A 19 2.97 -3.33 7.50
N GLY A 20 2.59 -3.15 8.77
CA GLY A 20 1.59 -2.16 9.18
C GLY A 20 2.04 -0.72 8.96
N CYS A 21 3.29 -0.40 9.28
CA CYS A 21 3.88 0.91 8.97
C CYS A 21 3.90 1.18 7.46
N GLY A 22 4.28 0.19 6.65
CA GLY A 22 4.25 0.28 5.19
C GLY A 22 2.84 0.55 4.65
N LEU A 23 1.83 -0.16 5.17
CA LEU A 23 0.43 0.05 4.82
C LEU A 23 -0.08 1.44 5.21
N ALA A 24 0.25 1.91 6.41
CA ALA A 24 -0.14 3.23 6.89
C ALA A 24 0.47 4.34 6.02
N LEU A 25 1.78 4.29 5.77
CA LEU A 25 2.48 5.28 4.93
C LEU A 25 1.94 5.30 3.50
N SER A 26 1.70 4.13 2.92
CA SER A 26 1.17 4.01 1.55
C SER A 26 -0.24 4.55 1.44
N SER A 27 -1.08 4.30 2.45
CA SER A 27 -2.44 4.83 2.52
C SER A 27 -2.45 6.36 2.65
N LEU A 28 -1.57 6.92 3.49
CA LEU A 28 -1.40 8.37 3.63
C LEU A 28 -0.94 9.01 2.31
N LEU A 29 0.00 8.38 1.60
CA LEU A 29 0.47 8.85 0.29
C LEU A 29 -0.66 8.87 -0.75
N VAL A 30 -1.44 7.79 -0.84
CA VAL A 30 -2.59 7.72 -1.74
C VAL A 30 -3.62 8.79 -1.40
N MET A 31 -3.98 8.94 -0.13
CA MET A 31 -4.93 9.94 0.33
C MET A 31 -4.47 11.37 0.00
N TRP A 32 -3.18 11.66 0.21
CA TRP A 32 -2.59 12.95 -0.11
C TRP A 32 -2.56 13.21 -1.62
N GLY A 33 -2.16 12.23 -2.43
CA GLY A 33 -2.10 12.36 -3.88
C GLY A 33 -3.46 12.39 -4.56
N SER A 34 -4.49 11.74 -4.00
CA SER A 34 -5.87 11.79 -4.52
C SER A 34 -6.47 13.20 -4.53
N ARG A 35 -5.92 14.12 -3.73
CA ARG A 35 -6.32 15.53 -3.72
C ARG A 35 -5.66 16.36 -4.83
N ARG A 36 -4.58 15.87 -5.45
CA ARG A 36 -3.80 16.61 -6.45
C ARG A 36 -4.46 16.51 -7.84
N VAL A 37 -4.58 17.65 -8.53
CA VAL A 37 -5.26 17.73 -9.84
C VAL A 37 -4.35 17.36 -11.02
N ARG A 38 -3.03 17.49 -10.87
CA ARG A 38 -2.05 17.31 -11.97
C ARG A 38 -2.00 15.86 -12.45
N TRP A 39 -2.03 15.66 -13.77
CA TRP A 39 -2.11 14.35 -14.42
C TRP A 39 -0.92 13.45 -14.07
N GLY A 40 0.31 13.99 -14.04
CA GLY A 40 1.51 13.22 -13.67
C GLY A 40 1.47 12.66 -12.24
N ALA A 41 0.91 13.40 -11.28
CA ALA A 41 0.75 12.90 -9.91
C ALA A 41 -0.26 11.73 -9.82
N ARG A 42 -1.15 11.58 -10.81
CA ARG A 42 -2.18 10.52 -10.82
C ARG A 42 -1.61 9.13 -11.04
N MET A 43 -0.53 9.03 -11.82
CA MET A 43 0.13 7.74 -12.10
C MET A 43 1.31 7.50 -11.14
N VAL A 44 2.05 8.57 -10.82
CA VAL A 44 3.26 8.45 -10.00
C VAL A 44 2.94 8.14 -8.53
N VAL A 45 1.86 8.72 -7.98
CA VAL A 45 1.52 8.50 -6.56
C VAL A 45 1.13 7.05 -6.25
N PRO A 46 0.19 6.40 -6.95
CA PRO A 46 -0.14 5.01 -6.64
C PRO A 46 1.06 4.09 -6.88
N GLY A 47 1.87 4.32 -7.92
CA GLY A 47 3.11 3.56 -8.13
C GLY A 47 4.11 3.72 -6.97
N ALA A 48 4.37 4.95 -6.53
CA ALA A 48 5.25 5.21 -5.38
C ALA A 48 4.70 4.61 -4.07
N ALA A 49 3.39 4.71 -3.84
CA ALA A 49 2.74 4.11 -2.68
C ALA A 49 2.81 2.56 -2.74
N SER A 50 2.69 1.95 -3.92
CA SER A 50 2.88 0.51 -4.09
C SER A 50 4.30 0.08 -3.76
N LEU A 51 5.32 0.87 -4.13
CA LEU A 51 6.70 0.59 -3.75
C LEU A 51 6.92 0.70 -2.23
N VAL A 52 6.32 1.69 -1.57
CA VAL A 52 6.41 1.84 -0.11
C VAL A 52 5.73 0.67 0.60
N LEU A 53 4.56 0.23 0.14
CA LEU A 53 3.87 -0.93 0.68
C LEU A 53 4.68 -2.20 0.47
N TRP A 54 5.24 -2.37 -0.72
CA TRP A 54 6.09 -3.49 -1.08
C TRP A 54 7.34 -3.58 -0.20
N LEU A 55 8.03 -2.45 0.03
CA LEU A 55 9.17 -2.38 0.96
C LEU A 55 8.78 -2.68 2.40
N GLY A 56 7.62 -2.20 2.86
CA GLY A 56 7.12 -2.52 4.20
C GLY A 56 6.84 -4.02 4.39
N LEU A 57 6.29 -4.66 3.36
CA LEU A 57 6.09 -6.12 3.33
C LEU A 57 7.43 -6.87 3.28
N PHE A 58 8.39 -6.40 2.48
CA PHE A 58 9.74 -6.96 2.43
C PHE A 58 10.41 -6.98 3.81
N LEU A 59 10.45 -5.81 4.46
CA LEU A 59 11.04 -5.64 5.77
C LEU A 59 10.27 -6.43 6.85
N GLY A 60 8.94 -6.53 6.72
CA GLY A 60 8.12 -7.35 7.62
C GLY A 60 8.42 -8.83 7.52
N VAL A 61 8.56 -9.34 6.29
CA VAL A 61 8.97 -10.72 6.04
C VAL A 61 10.36 -10.97 6.59
N GLU A 62 11.34 -10.15 6.25
CA GLU A 62 12.73 -10.27 6.72
C GLU A 62 12.82 -10.22 8.26
N SER A 63 12.16 -9.24 8.89
CA SER A 63 12.09 -9.14 10.35
C SER A 63 11.40 -10.34 10.98
N GLY A 64 10.38 -10.89 10.32
CA GLY A 64 9.66 -12.07 10.79
C GLY A 64 10.51 -13.33 10.77
N TYR A 65 11.25 -13.55 9.68
CA TYR A 65 12.20 -14.66 9.57
C TYR A 65 13.36 -14.52 10.55
N ASN A 66 13.95 -13.34 10.70
CA ASN A 66 15.01 -13.10 11.68
C ASN A 66 14.53 -13.37 13.12
N SER A 67 13.29 -13.00 13.43
CA SER A 67 12.68 -13.30 14.74
C SER A 67 12.43 -14.80 14.92
N TRP A 68 11.97 -15.48 13.86
CA TRP A 68 11.71 -16.91 13.91
C TRP A 68 13.00 -17.74 14.03
N GLN A 69 14.08 -17.33 13.38
CA GLN A 69 15.39 -17.98 13.46
C GLN A 69 16.13 -17.72 14.78
N SER A 70 15.75 -16.69 15.53
CA SER A 70 16.39 -16.31 16.81
C SER A 70 15.74 -16.93 18.04
N ILE A 71 14.68 -17.74 17.88
CA ILE A 71 14.09 -18.48 19.00
C ILE A 71 15.04 -19.58 19.49
N PRO A 72 14.98 -19.97 20.77
CA PRO A 72 15.70 -21.16 21.26
C PRO A 72 15.21 -22.42 20.53
N ASP A 73 16.15 -23.26 20.08
CA ASP A 73 15.88 -24.46 19.27
C ASP A 73 15.00 -24.20 18.04
N PRO A 74 15.45 -23.36 17.08
CA PRO A 74 14.67 -23.02 15.92
C PRO A 74 14.41 -24.25 15.02
N PRO A 75 13.20 -24.41 14.50
CA PRO A 75 12.86 -25.52 13.61
C PRO A 75 13.65 -25.42 12.30
N SER A 76 13.96 -26.57 11.69
CA SER A 76 14.75 -26.65 10.45
C SER A 76 14.13 -25.87 9.29
N GLU A 77 12.81 -25.76 9.30
CA GLU A 77 11.95 -25.03 8.37
C GLU A 77 12.27 -23.53 8.36
N ALA A 78 12.74 -22.97 9.49
CA ALA A 78 13.11 -21.57 9.60
C ALA A 78 14.34 -21.21 8.75
N PHE A 79 15.17 -22.19 8.40
CA PHE A 79 16.35 -22.04 7.54
C PHE A 79 16.15 -22.66 6.15
N SER A 80 15.03 -23.33 5.93
CA SER A 80 14.73 -23.90 4.62
C SER A 80 14.59 -22.76 3.60
N ASP A 81 15.36 -22.89 2.51
CA ASP A 81 15.45 -21.92 1.41
C ASP A 81 14.11 -21.90 0.68
N THR A 82 13.19 -21.14 1.24
CA THR A 82 11.79 -21.23 0.87
C THR A 82 11.53 -20.18 -0.18
N GLY A 83 11.16 -20.61 -1.39
CA GLY A 83 10.77 -19.69 -2.45
C GLY A 83 9.48 -18.89 -2.15
N GLY A 84 8.76 -19.18 -1.07
CA GLY A 84 7.46 -18.59 -0.78
C GLY A 84 7.44 -17.16 -0.20
N PRO A 85 8.41 -16.70 0.62
CA PRO A 85 8.60 -15.28 0.95
C PRO A 85 8.90 -14.48 -0.30
N PHE A 86 9.74 -15.03 -1.17
CA PHE A 86 10.02 -14.47 -2.49
C PHE A 86 8.74 -14.38 -3.32
N PHE A 87 7.88 -15.41 -3.30
CA PHE A 87 6.61 -15.42 -4.01
C PHE A 87 5.59 -14.40 -3.46
N ILE A 88 5.50 -14.23 -2.13
CA ILE A 88 4.66 -13.20 -1.49
C ILE A 88 5.15 -11.80 -1.87
N LEU A 89 6.47 -11.61 -1.95
CA LEU A 89 7.09 -10.37 -2.41
C LEU A 89 6.90 -10.12 -3.91
N PHE A 90 7.11 -11.14 -4.75
CA PHE A 90 6.96 -11.06 -6.19
C PHE A 90 5.50 -10.96 -6.61
N LEU A 91 4.56 -11.44 -5.80
CA LEU A 91 3.14 -11.17 -6.02
C LEU A 91 2.71 -9.88 -5.39
N GLY A 92 3.30 -9.39 -4.29
CA GLY A 92 2.78 -8.25 -3.53
C GLY A 92 2.65 -6.94 -4.32
N TRP A 93 3.53 -6.67 -5.28
CA TRP A 93 3.54 -5.42 -6.07
C TRP A 93 2.27 -5.20 -6.92
N LEU A 94 1.78 -6.21 -7.65
CA LEU A 94 0.62 -6.10 -8.54
C LEU A 94 -0.69 -5.87 -7.78
N PRO A 95 -1.07 -6.69 -6.78
CA PRO A 95 -2.20 -6.46 -5.88
C PRO A 95 -2.07 -5.15 -5.11
N SER A 96 -0.85 -4.73 -4.71
CA SER A 96 -0.65 -3.42 -4.07
C SER A 96 -1.00 -2.28 -5.03
N LEU A 97 -0.63 -2.39 -6.31
CA LEU A 97 -0.94 -1.40 -7.33
C LEU A 97 -2.43 -1.36 -7.66
N VAL A 98 -3.08 -2.52 -7.74
CA VAL A 98 -4.55 -2.61 -7.91
C VAL A 98 -5.28 -2.01 -6.72
N LEU A 99 -4.94 -2.43 -5.49
CA LEU A 99 -5.59 -1.97 -4.26
C LEU A 99 -5.44 -0.46 -4.07
N LEU A 100 -4.22 0.06 -4.15
CA LEU A 100 -3.91 1.47 -3.97
C LEU A 100 -4.42 2.31 -5.15
N GLY A 101 -4.41 1.77 -6.37
CA GLY A 101 -4.98 2.39 -7.56
C GLY A 101 -6.50 2.57 -7.47
N ILE A 102 -7.22 1.51 -7.07
CA ILE A 102 -8.67 1.59 -6.82
C ILE A 102 -8.97 2.58 -5.70
N GLY A 103 -8.24 2.49 -4.58
CA GLY A 103 -8.38 3.45 -3.47
C GLY A 103 -8.16 4.89 -3.93
N HIS A 104 -7.14 5.13 -4.76
CA HIS A 104 -6.86 6.45 -5.32
C HIS A 104 -8.03 6.98 -6.16
N LEU A 105 -8.59 6.14 -7.04
CA LEU A 105 -9.70 6.48 -7.92
C LEU A 105 -10.99 6.77 -7.13
N LEU A 106 -11.32 5.93 -6.15
CA LEU A 106 -12.49 6.08 -5.29
C LEU A 106 -12.40 7.37 -4.47
N LEU A 107 -11.28 7.58 -3.77
CA LEU A 107 -11.06 8.81 -3.00
C LEU A 107 -11.20 10.03 -3.89
N ARG A 108 -10.59 10.00 -5.08
CA ARG A 108 -10.71 11.10 -6.04
C ARG A 108 -12.15 11.35 -6.47
N HIS A 109 -12.91 10.31 -6.77
CA HIS A 109 -14.32 10.45 -7.14
C HIS A 109 -15.12 11.10 -6.02
N CYS A 110 -14.91 10.68 -4.77
CA CYS A 110 -15.51 11.31 -3.60
C CYS A 110 -15.10 12.77 -3.44
N TRP A 111 -13.82 13.09 -3.59
CA TRP A 111 -13.31 14.48 -3.53
C TRP A 111 -13.89 15.37 -4.63
N GLN A 112 -14.15 14.84 -5.82
CA GLN A 112 -14.78 15.60 -6.88
C GLN A 112 -16.24 15.92 -6.58
N LYS A 113 -16.98 14.99 -5.94
CA LYS A 113 -18.36 15.27 -5.49
C LYS A 113 -18.44 16.31 -4.38
N LEU A 114 -17.40 16.43 -3.56
CA LEU A 114 -17.33 17.40 -2.46
C LEU A 114 -16.93 18.82 -2.92
N LYS A 115 -16.49 19.00 -4.17
CA LYS A 115 -16.17 20.36 -4.66
C LYS A 115 -17.47 21.14 -4.87
N PRO A 116 -17.59 22.35 -4.31
CA PRO A 116 -18.76 23.19 -4.55
C PRO A 116 -18.87 23.52 -6.06
N PRO A 117 -20.09 23.65 -6.59
CA PRO A 117 -20.28 24.06 -7.96
C PRO A 117 -19.58 25.41 -8.19
N VAL A 118 -18.83 25.50 -9.29
CA VAL A 118 -18.22 26.77 -9.72
C VAL A 118 -19.38 27.73 -9.98
N ARG A 119 -19.50 28.78 -9.16
CA ARG A 119 -20.48 29.84 -9.41
C ARG A 119 -20.16 30.44 -10.78
N PRO A 120 -21.12 30.53 -11.71
CA PRO A 120 -20.88 31.20 -12.98
C PRO A 120 -20.43 32.65 -12.71
N PRO A 121 -19.58 33.23 -13.58
CA PRO A 121 -19.18 34.61 -13.45
C PRO A 121 -20.42 35.52 -13.39
N ASP A 122 -20.44 36.47 -12.46
CA ASP A 122 -21.53 37.44 -12.35
C ASP A 122 -21.69 38.17 -13.70
N LEU A 123 -22.87 38.07 -14.30
CA LEU A 123 -23.19 38.76 -15.55
C LEU A 123 -23.09 40.27 -15.30
N PRO A 124 -22.45 41.04 -16.21
CA PRO A 124 -22.41 42.49 -16.09
C PRO A 124 -23.85 43.05 -16.09
N PRO A 125 -24.13 44.12 -15.33
CA PRO A 125 -25.46 44.70 -15.25
C PRO A 125 -25.95 45.12 -16.64
N ALA A 126 -27.19 44.75 -16.97
CA ALA A 126 -27.83 45.16 -18.21
C ALA A 126 -27.85 46.70 -18.29
N LYS A 127 -27.27 47.25 -19.35
CA LYS A 127 -27.35 48.69 -19.63
C LYS A 127 -28.78 49.00 -20.06
N GLY A 128 -29.50 49.76 -19.23
CA GLY A 128 -30.78 50.38 -19.58
C GLY A 128 -30.60 51.64 -20.40
#